data_AF-A0AAV8SGY0-F1
#
_entry.id   AF-A0AAV8SGY0-F1
#
_cell.length_a   1.000
_cell.length_b   1.000
_cell.length_c   1.000
_cell.angle_alpha   90.00
_cell.angle_beta   90.00
_cell.angle_gamma   90.00
#
_symmetry.space_group_name_H-M   'P 1'
#
loop_
_entity.id
_entity.type
_entity.pdbx_description
1 polymer ?
#
loop_
_entity_poly.entity_id
_entity_poly.type
_entity_poly.pdbx_seq_one_letter_code
_entity_poly.pdbx_strand_id
1 'polypeptide(L)'
;MLPYPPGYRFLLGDDHLLGHYLLKKIVYEFKGNGLVMDNDLYGKEEPWEIWNNYGGDSVDKDLYFFTPLKKKSIGGSRIDRGVNSSGGIWHEPSTDATLC
;
A
#
# COMPACT_ATOMS: atom_id res chain seq x y z
N MET A 1 -10.51 21.72 1.49
CA MET A 1 -10.68 20.29 1.85
C MET A 1 -11.44 20.28 3.16
N LEU A 2 -12.68 19.77 3.19
CA LEU A 2 -13.52 19.79 4.40
C LEU A 2 -12.99 18.75 5.41
N PRO A 3 -12.88 19.07 6.71
CA PRO A 3 -12.37 18.14 7.71
C PRO A 3 -13.40 17.02 7.94
N TYR A 4 -12.96 15.77 7.82
CA TYR A 4 -13.78 14.61 8.17
C TYR A 4 -14.05 14.57 9.69
N PRO A 5 -15.22 14.07 10.13
CA PRO A 5 -15.54 13.99 11.55
C PRO A 5 -14.55 13.09 12.33
N PRO A 6 -14.27 13.39 13.61
CA PRO A 6 -13.53 12.49 14.48
C PRO A 6 -14.19 11.10 14.51
N GLY A 7 -13.40 10.04 14.27
CA GLY A 7 -13.90 8.66 14.17
C GLY A 7 -14.25 8.20 12.75
N TYR A 8 -14.13 9.06 11.74
CA TYR A 8 -14.20 8.63 10.34
C TYR A 8 -13.01 7.73 10.01
N ARG A 9 -13.26 6.43 9.90
CA ARG A 9 -12.28 5.44 9.44
C ARG A 9 -12.47 5.22 7.95
N PHE A 10 -11.36 5.06 7.24
CA PHE A 10 -11.36 4.66 5.84
C PHE A 10 -11.83 3.20 5.73
N LEU A 11 -13.15 2.98 5.76
CA LEU A 11 -13.75 1.69 5.44
C LEU A 11 -14.16 1.71 3.96
N LEU A 12 -13.17 1.85 3.08
CA LEU A 12 -13.40 1.63 1.67
C LEU A 12 -13.45 0.12 1.45
N GLY A 13 -14.63 -0.40 1.12
CA GLY A 13 -14.71 -1.77 0.61
C GLY A 13 -13.85 -1.95 -0.64
N ASP A 14 -13.43 -3.18 -0.91
CA ASP A 14 -12.53 -3.53 -2.03
C ASP A 14 -12.98 -2.90 -3.36
N ASP A 15 -14.28 -2.88 -3.63
CA ASP A 15 -14.87 -2.27 -4.83
C ASP A 15 -14.51 -0.78 -4.99
N HIS A 16 -14.46 -0.05 -3.88
CA HIS A 16 -14.14 1.37 -3.90
C HIS A 16 -12.65 1.60 -4.14
N LEU A 17 -11.78 0.78 -3.53
CA LEU A 17 -10.32 0.82 -3.80
C LEU A 17 -10.03 0.51 -5.26
N LEU A 18 -10.65 -0.52 -5.82
CA LEU A 18 -10.45 -0.92 -7.21
C LEU A 18 -11.05 0.10 -8.18
N GLY A 19 -12.33 0.44 -8.04
CA GLY A 19 -13.05 1.28 -9.00
C GLY A 19 -12.70 2.76 -8.90
N HIS A 20 -12.55 3.30 -7.69
CA HIS A 20 -12.36 4.74 -7.50
C HIS A 20 -10.88 5.15 -7.52
N TYR A 21 -9.97 4.28 -7.07
CA TYR A 21 -8.55 4.63 -6.96
C TYR A 21 -7.73 3.96 -8.06
N LEU A 22 -7.67 2.63 -8.08
CA LEU A 22 -6.78 1.92 -9.00
C LEU A 22 -7.19 2.06 -10.46
N LEU A 23 -8.46 1.80 -10.78
CA LEU A 23 -8.98 1.94 -12.15
C LEU A 23 -8.82 3.38 -12.65
N LYS A 24 -9.09 4.37 -11.79
CA LYS A 24 -8.88 5.77 -12.13
C LYS A 24 -7.42 6.11 -12.38
N LYS A 25 -6.46 5.51 -11.66
CA LYS A 25 -5.03 5.76 -11.89
C LYS A 25 -4.53 5.16 -13.21
N ILE A 26 -5.08 4.02 -13.62
CA ILE A 26 -4.61 3.31 -14.81
C ILE A 26 -5.29 3.85 -16.08
N VAL A 27 -6.59 4.11 -16.04
CA VAL A 27 -7.39 4.45 -17.23
C VAL A 27 -7.61 5.96 -17.38
N TYR A 28 -7.60 6.70 -16.27
CA TYR A 28 -7.95 8.13 -16.25
C TYR A 28 -6.82 8.96 -15.61
N GLU A 29 -6.98 10.28 -15.61
CA GLU A 29 -6.10 11.16 -14.83
C GLU A 29 -6.50 11.11 -13.35
N PHE A 30 -5.79 10.31 -12.55
CA PHE A 30 -5.96 10.32 -11.10
C PHE A 30 -5.21 11.51 -10.50
N LYS A 31 -5.94 12.56 -10.15
CA LYS A 31 -5.41 13.68 -9.38
C LYS A 31 -5.30 13.24 -7.92
N GLY A 32 -4.07 13.19 -7.41
CA GLY A 32 -3.78 12.76 -6.05
C GLY A 32 -4.69 13.46 -5.03
N ASN A 33 -5.33 12.67 -4.16
CA ASN A 33 -6.28 13.15 -3.16
C ASN A 33 -5.71 13.16 -1.73
N GLY A 34 -4.41 12.89 -1.58
CA GLY A 34 -3.71 12.82 -0.30
C GLY A 34 -4.04 11.57 0.53
N LEU A 35 -4.81 10.63 -0.01
CA LEU A 35 -5.25 9.42 0.69
C LEU A 35 -4.52 8.17 0.20
N VAL A 36 -4.35 8.05 -1.12
CA VAL A 36 -3.52 7.01 -1.73
C VAL A 36 -2.34 7.69 -2.39
N MET A 37 -1.13 7.29 -2.00
CA MET A 37 0.13 7.91 -2.42
C MET A 37 0.89 7.00 -3.38
N ASP A 38 1.89 7.53 -4.07
CA ASP A 38 2.81 6.72 -4.87
C ASP A 38 4.03 6.37 -4.02
N ASN A 39 4.27 5.07 -3.79
CA ASN A 39 5.48 4.60 -3.11
C ASN A 39 5.89 3.20 -3.58
N ASP A 40 7.19 2.95 -3.73
CA ASP A 40 7.73 1.63 -4.10
C ASP A 40 7.90 0.76 -2.85
N LEU A 41 6.84 0.04 -2.48
CA LEU A 41 6.81 -0.84 -1.30
C LEU A 41 7.82 -2.01 -1.39
N TYR A 42 8.27 -2.35 -2.59
CA TYR A 42 9.28 -3.37 -2.86
C TYR A 42 10.61 -2.73 -3.30
N GLY A 43 10.83 -1.51 -2.82
CA GLY A 43 11.98 -0.69 -3.13
C GLY A 43 13.12 -0.93 -2.15
N LYS A 44 13.67 0.18 -1.67
CA LYS A 44 14.77 0.20 -0.69
C LYS A 44 14.28 0.52 0.71
N GLU A 45 13.14 1.18 0.85
CA GLU A 45 12.66 1.60 2.16
C GLU A 45 12.10 0.40 2.93
N GLU A 46 12.47 0.31 4.20
CA GLU A 46 11.91 -0.66 5.12
C GLU A 46 10.49 -0.24 5.56
N PRO A 47 9.64 -1.19 5.98
CA PRO A 47 8.25 -0.89 6.33
C PRO A 47 8.10 0.21 7.40
N TRP A 48 9.01 0.24 8.39
CA TRP A 48 9.01 1.26 9.44
C TRP A 48 9.50 2.63 8.93
N GLU A 49 10.39 2.66 7.93
CA GLU A 49 10.81 3.92 7.29
C GLU A 49 9.65 4.54 6.52
N ILE A 50 8.92 3.71 5.78
CA ILE A 50 7.68 4.12 5.10
C ILE A 50 6.67 4.64 6.14
N TRP A 51 6.48 3.92 7.25
CA TRP A 51 5.58 4.38 8.30
C TRP A 51 6.01 5.74 8.89
N ASN A 52 7.28 5.91 9.22
CA ASN A 52 7.78 7.17 9.78
C ASN A 52 7.62 8.35 8.80
N ASN A 53 7.72 8.08 7.50
CA ASN A 53 7.58 9.10 6.46
C ASN A 53 6.12 9.51 6.22
N TYR A 54 5.15 8.61 6.39
CA TYR A 54 3.76 8.84 5.95
C TYR A 54 2.68 8.70 7.05
N GLY A 55 2.92 7.90 8.09
CA GLY A 55 1.96 7.60 9.17
C GLY A 55 1.74 8.75 10.15
N GLY A 56 2.76 9.59 10.36
CA GLY A 56 2.75 10.62 11.40
C GLY A 56 2.59 10.03 12.81
N ASP A 57 2.11 10.83 13.76
CA ASP A 57 1.97 10.41 15.18
C ASP A 57 0.77 9.49 15.45
N SER A 58 0.00 9.12 14.43
CA SER A 58 -1.26 8.41 14.59
C SER A 58 -1.09 6.92 14.33
N VAL A 59 -1.12 6.13 15.40
CA VAL A 59 -0.97 4.66 15.36
C VAL A 59 -2.20 3.94 14.79
N ASP A 60 -3.34 4.63 14.68
CA ASP A 60 -4.65 4.06 14.30
C ASP A 60 -5.01 4.26 12.82
N LYS A 61 -4.04 4.57 11.95
CA LYS A 61 -4.31 4.88 10.53
C LYS A 61 -3.63 3.89 9.59
N ASP A 62 -4.41 3.36 8.66
CA ASP A 62 -3.87 2.59 7.54
C ASP A 62 -3.28 3.54 6.48
N LEU A 63 -2.20 3.08 5.83
CA LEU A 63 -1.56 3.76 4.72
C LEU A 63 -1.82 3.00 3.42
N TYR A 64 -2.24 3.74 2.39
CA TYR A 64 -2.53 3.18 1.08
C TYR A 64 -1.55 3.72 0.04
N PHE A 65 -0.98 2.81 -0.74
CA PHE A 65 0.01 3.15 -1.77
C PHE A 65 -0.29 2.48 -3.11
N PHE A 66 -0.02 3.21 -4.18
CA PHE A 66 0.24 2.64 -5.48
C PHE A 66 1.72 2.25 -5.55
N THR A 67 1.97 0.98 -5.84
CA THR A 67 3.32 0.44 -5.96
C THR A 67 3.53 -0.18 -7.35
N PRO A 68 4.70 0.05 -7.99
CA PRO A 68 5.03 -0.61 -9.24
C PRO A 68 5.25 -2.11 -9.01
N LEU A 69 4.57 -2.95 -9.81
CA LEU A 69 4.77 -4.40 -9.76
C LEU A 69 5.97 -4.80 -10.63
N LYS A 70 7.03 -5.31 -9.99
CA LYS A 70 8.23 -5.81 -10.66
C LYS A 70 8.16 -7.33 -10.74
N LYS A 71 8.42 -7.89 -11.92
CA LYS A 71 8.48 -9.36 -12.10
C LYS A 71 9.84 -9.88 -11.62
N LYS A 72 9.84 -11.02 -10.94
CA LYS A 72 11.08 -11.70 -10.50
C LYS A 72 11.94 -12.17 -11.67
N SER A 73 11.33 -12.45 -12.81
CA SER A 73 12.03 -12.88 -14.03
C SER A 73 11.32 -12.39 -15.29
N ILE A 74 12.08 -12.26 -16.38
CA ILE A 74 11.54 -11.95 -17.71
C ILE A 74 10.54 -13.05 -18.11
N GLY A 75 9.33 -12.66 -18.52
CA GLY A 75 8.26 -13.59 -18.90
C GLY A 75 7.54 -14.29 -17.74
N GLY A 76 8.04 -14.17 -16.51
CA GLY A 76 7.38 -14.74 -15.33
C GLY A 76 6.09 -14.03 -14.94
N SER A 77 5.25 -14.70 -14.15
CA SER A 77 4.06 -14.12 -13.51
C SER A 77 4.30 -13.69 -12.06
N ARG A 78 5.35 -14.23 -11.42
CA ARG A 78 5.66 -13.96 -10.01
C ARG A 78 6.22 -12.54 -9.84
N ILE A 79 5.62 -11.80 -8.92
CA ILE A 79 6.08 -10.47 -8.50
C ILE A 79 7.21 -10.63 -7.48
N ASP A 80 8.26 -9.82 -7.65
CA ASP A 80 9.30 -9.66 -6.65
C ASP A 80 8.80 -8.75 -5.53
N ARG A 81 8.82 -9.28 -4.31
CA ARG A 81 8.37 -8.60 -3.09
C ARG A 81 9.51 -8.39 -2.10
N GLY A 82 10.76 -8.45 -2.57
CA GLY A 82 11.95 -8.18 -1.75
C GLY A 82 12.10 -6.70 -1.39
N VAL A 83 12.61 -6.44 -0.19
CA VAL A 83 13.08 -5.13 0.27
C VAL A 83 14.60 -5.16 0.20
N ASN A 84 15.17 -4.36 -0.70
CA ASN A 84 16.57 -4.53 -1.13
C ASN A 84 17.62 -4.08 -0.11
N SER A 85 17.23 -3.35 0.93
CA SER A 85 18.19 -2.72 1.87
C SER A 85 18.62 -3.66 3.00
N SER A 86 17.70 -4.43 3.59
CA SER A 86 18.01 -5.44 4.61
C SER A 86 18.01 -6.88 4.08
N GLY A 87 17.53 -7.11 2.85
CA GLY A 87 17.29 -8.46 2.31
C GLY A 87 16.01 -9.13 2.82
N GLY A 88 15.11 -8.37 3.47
CA GLY A 88 13.77 -8.82 3.85
C GLY A 88 12.86 -9.08 2.66
N ILE A 89 11.80 -9.89 2.85
CA ILE A 89 10.81 -10.19 1.81
C ILE A 89 9.41 -10.11 2.42
N TRP A 90 8.51 -9.39 1.76
CA TRP A 90 7.09 -9.42 2.11
C TRP A 90 6.48 -10.77 1.73
N HIS A 91 5.93 -11.48 2.72
CA HIS A 91 5.23 -12.75 2.54
C HIS A 91 3.76 -12.60 2.93
N GLU A 92 2.92 -13.44 2.33
CA GLU A 92 1.53 -13.55 2.77
C GLU A 92 1.49 -14.23 4.15
N PRO A 93 0.64 -13.76 5.08
CA PRO A 93 0.41 -14.48 6.33
C PRO A 93 0.01 -15.93 6.01
N SER A 94 0.63 -16.90 6.65
CA SER A 94 0.16 -18.28 6.57
C SER A 94 -1.20 -18.37 7.27
N THR A 95 -2.18 -18.99 6.63
CA THR A 95 -3.53 -19.22 7.17
C THR A 95 -3.56 -20.15 8.39
N ASP A 96 -2.41 -20.58 8.90
CA ASP A 96 -2.24 -21.48 10.05
C ASP A 96 -2.04 -20.74 11.39
N ALA A 97 -2.19 -19.42 11.40
CA ALA A 97 -2.27 -18.66 12.63
C ALA A 97 -3.66 -18.83 13.26
N THR A 98 -3.88 -19.98 13.91
CA THR A 98 -4.81 -20.03 15.03
C THR A 98 -4.32 -18.99 16.04
N LEU A 99 -5.16 -17.99 16.31
CA LEU A 99 -4.94 -16.94 17.30
C LEU A 99 -4.42 -17.55 18.61
N CYS A 100 -3.22 -17.13 19.03
CA CYS A 100 -2.77 -17.22 20.42
C CYS A 100 -3.25 -15.99 21.17
#